data_AF-A0A961LF17-F1
#
_entry.id   AF-A0A961LF17-F1
#
_cell.length_a   1.000
_cell.length_b   1.000
_cell.length_c   1.000
_cell.angle_alpha   90.00
_cell.angle_beta   90.00
_cell.angle_gamma   90.00
#
_symmetry.space_group_name_H-M   'P 1'
#
loop_
_entity.id
_entity.type
_entity.pdbx_description
1 polymer ?
#
loop_
_entity_poly.entity_id
_entity_poly.type
_entity_poly.pdbx_seq_one_letter_code
_entity_poly.pdbx_strand_id
1 'polypeptide(L)' 'MAGHSQFKNIMHRKGAQDKKRAAQFSKLSREITVAAKMGMPDPDMNPRLRAAVL' A
#
# COMPACT_ATOMS: atom_id res chain seq x y z
N MET A 1 -12.31 24.82 15.86
CA MET A 1 -13.09 23.92 16.73
C MET A 1 -13.76 22.88 15.85
N ALA A 2 -13.57 21.59 16.13
CA ALA A 2 -14.22 20.52 15.38
C ALA A 2 -15.72 20.54 15.70
N GLY A 3 -16.55 20.97 14.74
CA GLY A 3 -18.00 21.07 14.91
C GLY A 3 -18.66 19.71 15.10
N HIS A 4 -19.48 19.61 16.15
CA HIS A 4 -20.54 18.67 16.58
C HIS A 4 -20.63 17.21 16.12
N SER A 5 -20.02 16.76 15.01
CA SER A 5 -20.10 15.38 14.55
C SER A 5 -18.74 14.71 14.58
N GLN A 6 -18.46 14.00 15.68
CA GLN A 6 -17.29 13.13 15.83
C GLN A 6 -17.14 12.19 14.62
N PHE A 7 -18.26 11.64 14.14
CA PHE A 7 -18.28 10.71 13.01
C PHE A 7 -17.83 11.37 11.70
N LYS A 8 -18.29 12.58 11.38
CA LYS A 8 -17.85 13.29 10.16
C LYS A 8 -16.35 13.58 10.18
N ASN A 9 -15.81 13.97 11.33
CA ASN A 9 -14.38 14.22 11.47
C ASN A 9 -13.54 12.93 11.29
N ILE A 10 -14.01 11.80 11.84
CA ILE A 10 -13.38 10.48 11.63
C ILE A 10 -13.46 10.07 10.17
N MET A 11 -14.61 10.23 9.52
CA MET A 11 -14.82 9.88 8.10
C MET A 11 -13.84 10.62 7.20
N HIS A 12 -13.71 11.94 7.33
CA HIS A 12 -12.80 12.72 6.49
C HIS A 12 -11.33 12.35 6.72
N ARG A 13 -10.94 12.19 7.99
CA ARG A 13 -9.56 11.78 8.34
C ARG A 13 -9.24 10.39 7.79
N LYS A 14 -10.14 9.43 8.00
CA LYS A 14 -9.97 8.05 7.52
C LYS A 14 -9.95 8.00 5.99
N GLY A 15 -10.88 8.69 5.31
CA GLY A 15 -10.91 8.73 3.85
C GLY A 15 -9.63 9.30 3.23
N ALA A 16 -9.06 10.35 3.83
CA ALA A 16 -7.78 10.90 3.38
C ALA A 16 -6.60 9.93 3.61
N GLN A 17 -6.61 9.19 4.72
CA GLN A 17 -5.59 8.16 5.00
C GLN A 17 -5.73 6.97 4.06
N ASP A 18 -6.95 6.49 3.84
CA ASP A 18 -7.24 5.36 2.96
C ASP A 18 -6.87 5.68 1.51
N LYS A 19 -7.13 6.91 1.04
CA LYS A 19 -6.69 7.35 -0.30
C LYS A 19 -5.16 7.30 -0.46
N LYS A 20 -4.41 7.78 0.54
CA LYS A 20 -2.94 7.74 0.52
C LYS A 20 -2.42 6.30 0.54
N ARG A 21 -3.00 5.46 1.39
CA ARG A 21 -2.67 4.04 1.53
C ARG A 21 -2.99 3.26 0.25
N ALA A 22 -4.14 3.50 -0.37
CA ALA A 22 -4.54 2.86 -1.62
C ALA A 22 -3.52 3.14 -2.74
N ALA A 23 -3.06 4.39 -2.87
CA ALA A 23 -2.05 4.75 -3.85
C ALA A 23 -0.70 4.04 -3.62
N GLN A 24 -0.30 3.82 -2.36
CA GLN A 24 0.90 3.07 -2.01
C GLN A 24 0.74 1.58 -2.33
N PHE A 25 -0.40 0.98 -1.99
CA PHE A 25 -0.69 -0.42 -2.31
C PHE A 25 -0.67 -0.70 -3.81
N SER A 26 -1.22 0.19 -4.63
CA SER A 26 -1.17 0.03 -6.09
C SER A 26 0.27 0.00 -6.62
N LYS A 27 1.17 0.80 -6.04
CA LYS A 27 2.60 0.80 -6.42
C LYS A 27 3.30 -0.50 -5.98
N LEU A 28 3.11 -0.90 -4.73
CA LEU A 28 3.69 -2.13 -4.19
C LEU A 28 3.24 -3.37 -4.96
N SER A 29 1.94 -3.48 -5.26
CA SER A 29 1.38 -4.60 -6.04
C SER A 29 2.02 -4.70 -7.43
N ARG A 30 2.23 -3.56 -8.10
CA ARG A 30 2.91 -3.52 -9.40
C ARG A 30 4.36 -3.97 -9.28
N GLU A 31 5.08 -3.50 -8.25
CA GLU A 31 6.49 -3.85 -8.04
C GLU A 31 6.66 -5.34 -7.74
N ILE A 32 5.81 -5.92 -6.88
CA ILE A 32 5.78 -7.37 -6.60
C ILE A 32 5.56 -8.16 -7.89
N THR A 33 4.57 -7.75 -8.70
CA THR A 33 4.24 -8.44 -9.96
C THR A 33 5.41 -8.38 -10.95
N VAL A 34 6.08 -7.23 -11.07
CA VAL A 34 7.22 -7.07 -11.96
C VAL A 34 8.42 -7.87 -11.45
N ALA A 35 8.72 -7.80 -10.15
CA ALA A 35 9.82 -8.54 -9.54
C ALA A 35 9.66 -10.06 -9.70
N ALA A 36 8.44 -10.57 -9.50
CA ALA A 36 8.12 -11.99 -9.69
C ALA A 36 8.19 -12.43 -11.16
N LYS A 37 7.91 -11.54 -12.13
CA LYS A 37 8.03 -11.83 -13.57
C LYS A 37 9.48 -11.78 -14.08
N MET A 38 10.31 -10.90 -13.53
CA MET A 38 11.68 -10.70 -14.00
C MET A 38 12.69 -11.68 -13.38
N GLY A 39 12.38 -12.23 -12.21
CA GLY A 39 13.25 -13.18 -11.51
C GLY A 39 12.51 -14.47 -11.17
N MET A 40 13.01 -15.18 -10.17
CA MET A 40 12.33 -16.36 -9.63
C MET A 40 11.12 -15.92 -8.78
N PRO A 41 10.04 -16.72 -8.76
CA PRO A 41 8.85 -16.44 -7.94
C PRO A 41 9.11 -16.63 -6.43
N ASP A 42 10.26 -17.20 -6.06
CA ASP A 42 10.70 -17.38 -4.69
C ASP A 42 11.44 -16.14 -4.16
N PRO A 43 10.94 -15.44 -3.13
CA PRO A 43 11.61 -14.30 -2.50
C PRO A 43 13.00 -14.63 -1.91
N ASP A 44 13.27 -15.88 -1.58
CA ASP A 44 14.57 -16.31 -1.07
C ASP A 44 15.62 -16.38 -2.18
N MET A 45 15.18 -16.53 -3.43
CA MET A 45 16.04 -16.57 -4.62
C MET A 45 15.95 -15.29 -5.46
N ASN A 46 15.14 -14.30 -5.04
CA ASN A 46 14.93 -13.05 -5.75
C ASN A 46 15.00 -11.85 -4.79
N PRO A 47 16.17 -11.21 -4.63
CA PRO A 47 16.36 -10.08 -3.71
C PRO A 47 15.40 -8.90 -3.96
N ARG A 48 15.00 -8.68 -5.23
CA ARG A 48 14.05 -7.62 -5.60
C ARG A 48 12.64 -7.94 -5.12
N LEU A 49 12.21 -9.20 -5.25
CA LEU A 49 10.93 -9.67 -4.73
C LEU A 49 10.93 -9.62 -3.20
N ARG A 50 12.03 -9.99 -2.54
CA ARG A 50 12.17 -9.88 -1.09
C ARG A 50 11.98 -8.45 -0.59
N ALA A 51 12.64 -7.49 -1.23
CA ALA A 51 12.51 -6.08 -0.89
C ALA A 51 11.10 -5.52 -1.14
N ALA A 52 10.32 -6.12 -2.05
CA ALA A 52 8.96 -5.69 -2.38
C ALA A 52 7.89 -6.26 -1.42
N VAL A 53 8.23 -7.28 -0.62
CA VAL A 53 7.31 -7.99 0.30
C VAL A 53 7.57 -7.65 1.78
N LEU A 54 8.76 -7.11 2.10
CA LEU A 54 9.11 -6.57 3.42
C LEU A 54 8.45 -5.19 3.68
#